data_AF-A0A402AXM9-F1
#
_entry.id   AF-A0A402AXM9-F1
#
_cell.length_a   1.000
_cell.length_b   1.000
_cell.length_c   1.000
_cell.angle_alpha   90.00
_cell.angle_beta   90.00
_cell.angle_gamma   90.00
#
_symmetry.space_group_name_H-M   'P 1'
#
loop_
_entity.id
_entity.type
_entity.pdbx_description
1 polymer ?
#
loop_
_entity_poly.entity_id
_entity_poly.type
_entity_poly.pdbx_seq_one_letter_code
_entity_poly.pdbx_strand_id
1 'polypeptide(L)'
;MFNIKGYRPSVKTEVVAGVTTFLTMAYVMVVNPLVLSQGGVPFAQAFTATIIATLAGTLIMALFANYPIAVAPGMGLNAYFTYSLAQAHKGMDYHVAFSAVFISAILFVLLSLTPLRSKLIQAIPHNLKHAIGAGIGLFIAFIGLRLTGLVQANPSTFVALGNLHAPLVILAVVGLVITLIFMVLNIPGALFIGMLATGLIAFFTGQIHFTKGIVSLPTLPAGIVAYNPVTAIGDIVHYGLYGAVFSFLLVTLFDTTGTILGLGKQAGLMEGMYCHGPTGHCSPTRRPH
;
A
#
# COMPACT_ATOMS: atom_id res chain seq x y z
N MET A 1 -18.15 4.89 17.15
CA MET A 1 -17.26 6.07 17.14
C MET A 1 -17.40 6.89 15.85
N PHE A 2 -18.24 6.49 14.90
CA PHE A 2 -18.57 7.28 13.72
C PHE A 2 -19.96 7.91 13.89
N ASN A 3 -20.04 9.24 13.89
CA ASN A 3 -21.31 9.96 13.93
C ASN A 3 -21.80 10.20 12.49
N ILE A 4 -22.06 9.11 11.76
CA ILE A 4 -22.74 9.19 10.46
C ILE A 4 -24.21 9.48 10.79
N LYS A 5 -24.66 10.71 10.51
CA LYS A 5 -26.03 11.18 10.78
C LYS A 5 -27.06 10.13 10.30
N GLY A 6 -27.65 9.39 11.25
CA GLY A 6 -28.76 8.46 11.00
C GLY A 6 -28.50 6.98 11.22
N TYR A 7 -27.28 6.52 11.52
CA TYR A 7 -27.00 5.10 11.77
C TYR A 7 -26.36 4.90 13.16
N ARG A 8 -27.04 4.17 14.06
CA ARG A 8 -26.45 3.65 15.31
C ARG A 8 -26.15 2.16 15.12
N PRO A 9 -25.01 1.78 14.53
CA PRO A 9 -24.64 0.38 14.41
C PRO A 9 -24.48 -0.25 15.79
N SER A 10 -24.90 -1.51 15.92
CA SER A 10 -24.73 -2.26 17.17
C SER A 10 -23.24 -2.51 17.45
N VAL A 11 -22.86 -2.68 18.71
CA VAL A 11 -21.48 -3.04 19.09
C VAL A 11 -21.02 -4.31 18.36
N LYS A 12 -21.92 -5.28 18.15
CA LYS A 12 -21.62 -6.49 17.37
C LYS A 12 -21.27 -6.16 15.91
N THR A 13 -22.02 -5.26 15.28
CA THR A 13 -21.77 -4.82 13.89
C THR A 13 -20.42 -4.13 13.76
N GLU A 14 -20.08 -3.25 14.71
CA GLU A 14 -18.80 -2.53 14.73
C GLU A 14 -17.61 -3.49 14.92
N VAL A 15 -17.72 -4.45 15.83
CA VAL A 15 -16.66 -5.45 16.05
C VAL A 15 -16.46 -6.32 14.82
N VAL A 16 -17.54 -6.81 14.20
CA VAL A 16 -17.45 -7.64 12.98
C VAL A 16 -16.87 -6.85 11.80
N ALA A 17 -17.28 -5.60 11.62
CA ALA A 17 -16.73 -4.71 10.58
C ALA A 17 -15.24 -4.42 10.82
N GLY A 18 -14.85 -4.17 12.07
CA GLY A 18 -13.45 -3.96 12.46
C GLY A 18 -12.59 -5.18 12.20
N VAL A 19 -13.03 -6.37 12.64
CA VAL A 19 -12.31 -7.63 12.40
C VAL A 19 -12.20 -7.92 10.90
N THR A 20 -13.28 -7.70 10.14
CA THR A 20 -13.27 -7.88 8.68
C THR A 20 -12.25 -6.95 8.02
N THR A 21 -12.24 -5.67 8.40
CA THR A 21 -11.29 -4.67 7.88
C THR A 21 -9.85 -4.99 8.26
N PHE A 22 -9.64 -5.46 9.49
CA PHE A 22 -8.32 -5.93 9.93
C PHE A 22 -7.85 -7.11 9.08
N LEU A 23 -8.67 -8.14 8.88
CA LEU A 23 -8.31 -9.33 8.12
C LEU A 23 -8.04 -9.02 6.64
N THR A 24 -8.76 -8.06 6.04
CA THR A 24 -8.51 -7.65 4.64
C THR A 24 -7.20 -6.89 4.48
N MET A 25 -6.74 -6.18 5.51
CA MET A 25 -5.49 -5.40 5.48
C MET A 25 -4.30 -6.11 6.12
N ALA A 26 -4.53 -7.21 6.86
CA ALA A 26 -3.51 -7.91 7.62
C ALA A 26 -2.30 -8.33 6.77
N TYR A 27 -2.50 -8.57 5.47
CA TYR A 27 -1.41 -8.92 4.57
C TYR A 27 -0.29 -7.87 4.52
N VAL A 28 -0.63 -6.59 4.70
CA VAL A 28 0.33 -5.48 4.65
C VAL A 28 1.39 -5.61 5.75
N MET A 29 1.04 -6.22 6.89
CA MET A 29 1.98 -6.48 7.99
C MET A 29 3.11 -7.43 7.57
N VAL A 30 2.92 -8.27 6.56
CA VAL A 30 3.95 -9.20 6.06
C VAL A 30 4.61 -8.67 4.81
N VAL A 31 3.80 -8.21 3.84
CA VAL A 31 4.30 -7.86 2.50
C VAL A 31 5.11 -6.57 2.52
N ASN A 32 4.70 -5.53 3.26
CA ASN A 32 5.46 -4.28 3.30
C ASN A 32 6.86 -4.45 3.91
N PRO A 33 7.03 -5.10 5.07
CA PRO A 33 8.36 -5.38 5.62
C PRO A 33 9.21 -6.28 4.72
N LEU A 34 8.59 -7.27 4.07
CA LEU A 34 9.30 -8.14 3.13
C LEU A 34 9.88 -7.35 1.96
N VAL A 35 9.08 -6.46 1.35
CA VAL A 35 9.53 -5.61 0.24
C VAL A 35 10.62 -4.65 0.71
N LEU A 36 10.40 -3.89 1.80
CA LEU A 36 11.40 -2.95 2.31
C LEU A 36 12.73 -3.63 2.71
N SER A 37 12.67 -4.89 3.17
CA SER A 37 13.87 -5.63 3.56
C SER A 37 14.80 -5.96 2.40
N GLN A 38 14.26 -6.06 1.19
CA GLN A 38 15.08 -6.20 -0.02
C GLN A 38 15.79 -4.90 -0.40
N GLY A 39 15.37 -3.76 0.18
CA GLY A 39 16.02 -2.46 0.02
C GLY A 39 17.03 -2.17 1.13
N GLY A 40 17.29 -3.14 2.03
CA GLY A 40 18.23 -3.02 3.14
C GLY A 40 17.61 -2.70 4.50
N VAL A 41 16.29 -2.44 4.57
CA VAL A 41 15.63 -2.12 5.85
C VAL A 41 15.48 -3.39 6.71
N PRO A 42 15.88 -3.40 7.99
CA PRO A 42 15.69 -4.58 8.83
C PRO A 42 14.20 -4.98 8.93
N PHE A 43 13.88 -6.25 8.64
CA PHE A 43 12.49 -6.74 8.58
C PHE A 43 11.70 -6.43 9.87
N ALA A 44 12.29 -6.71 11.04
CA ALA A 44 11.65 -6.45 12.33
C ALA A 44 11.34 -4.96 12.56
N GLN A 45 12.24 -4.08 12.13
CA GLN A 45 12.04 -2.64 12.20
C GLN A 45 10.91 -2.20 11.27
N ALA A 46 10.92 -2.66 10.02
CA ALA A 46 9.87 -2.36 9.05
C ALA A 46 8.50 -2.91 9.49
N PHE A 47 8.45 -4.09 10.10
CA PHE A 47 7.25 -4.71 10.65
C PHE A 47 6.61 -3.84 11.74
N THR A 48 7.40 -3.50 12.77
CA THR A 48 6.91 -2.69 13.88
C THR A 48 6.55 -1.28 13.42
N ALA A 49 7.35 -0.65 12.56
CA ALA A 49 7.05 0.67 12.00
C ALA A 49 5.76 0.67 11.17
N THR A 50 5.51 -0.38 10.38
CA THR A 50 4.28 -0.54 9.58
C THR A 50 3.05 -0.58 10.48
N ILE A 51 3.09 -1.36 11.56
CA ILE A 51 1.97 -1.48 12.50
C ILE A 51 1.72 -0.13 13.19
N ILE A 52 2.76 0.52 13.71
CA ILE A 52 2.63 1.82 14.39
C ILE A 52 2.08 2.88 13.43
N ALA A 53 2.60 2.98 12.21
CA ALA A 53 2.15 3.95 11.22
C ALA A 53 0.69 3.70 10.77
N THR A 54 0.31 2.44 10.56
CA THR A 54 -1.06 2.04 10.19
C THR A 54 -2.04 2.37 11.32
N LEU A 55 -1.68 2.05 12.57
CA LEU A 55 -2.48 2.37 13.74
C LEU A 55 -2.63 3.88 13.91
N ALA A 56 -1.53 4.63 13.86
CA ALA A 56 -1.54 6.09 14.00
C ALA A 56 -2.37 6.75 12.89
N GLY A 57 -2.15 6.38 11.63
CA GLY A 57 -2.89 6.92 10.48
C GLY A 57 -4.38 6.60 10.56
N THR A 58 -4.74 5.36 10.89
CA THR A 58 -6.14 4.95 11.05
C THR A 58 -6.80 5.65 12.25
N LEU A 59 -6.09 5.82 13.35
CA LEU A 59 -6.61 6.54 14.53
C LEU A 59 -6.81 8.02 14.23
N ILE A 60 -5.91 8.66 13.49
CA ILE A 60 -6.07 10.05 13.02
C ILE A 60 -7.32 10.18 12.16
N MET A 61 -7.54 9.25 11.23
CA MET A 61 -8.75 9.24 10.39
C MET A 61 -10.03 9.02 11.22
N ALA A 62 -9.97 8.13 12.22
CA ALA A 62 -11.11 7.82 13.07
C ALA A 62 -11.48 8.97 14.02
N LEU A 63 -10.49 9.59 14.70
CA LEU A 63 -10.72 10.59 15.74
C LEU A 63 -10.81 12.02 15.21
N PHE A 64 -9.94 12.40 14.27
CA PHE A 64 -9.84 13.78 13.79
C PHE A 64 -10.62 14.00 12.50
N ALA A 65 -10.52 13.08 11.52
CA ALA A 65 -11.23 13.22 10.26
C ALA A 65 -12.67 12.70 10.32
N ASN A 66 -13.02 11.88 11.33
CA ASN A 66 -14.30 11.18 11.45
C ASN A 66 -14.73 10.49 10.14
N TYR A 67 -13.75 9.90 9.44
CA TYR A 67 -13.94 9.22 8.17
C TYR A 67 -13.71 7.71 8.36
N PRO A 68 -14.65 6.84 7.94
CA PRO A 68 -14.55 5.39 8.13
C PRO A 68 -13.62 4.76 7.09
N ILE A 69 -12.38 5.24 7.00
CA ILE A 69 -11.35 4.77 6.08
C ILE A 69 -10.12 4.36 6.89
N ALA A 70 -9.75 3.09 6.80
CA ALA A 70 -8.51 2.58 7.36
C ALA A 70 -7.32 2.96 6.47
N VAL A 71 -6.19 3.29 7.10
CA VAL A 71 -4.98 3.78 6.41
C VAL A 71 -3.87 2.77 6.61
N ALA A 72 -3.28 2.33 5.51
CA ALA A 72 -2.09 1.49 5.47
C ALA A 72 -1.09 2.01 4.43
N PRO A 73 0.17 1.54 4.47
CA PRO A 73 1.17 1.86 3.46
C PRO A 73 0.72 1.59 2.02
N GLY A 74 1.01 2.53 1.11
CA GLY A 74 0.79 2.38 -0.32
C GLY A 74 1.80 1.39 -0.93
N MET A 75 1.29 0.27 -1.45
CA MET A 75 2.10 -0.83 -1.99
C MET A 75 2.83 -0.51 -3.31
N GLY A 76 2.51 0.60 -3.98
CA GLY A 76 3.31 1.06 -5.13
C GLY A 76 4.57 1.80 -4.69
N LEU A 77 4.45 2.61 -3.64
CA LEU A 77 5.52 3.47 -3.14
C LEU A 77 6.64 2.65 -2.49
N ASN A 78 6.30 1.57 -1.77
CA ASN A 78 7.32 0.69 -1.18
C ASN A 78 8.11 -0.10 -2.24
N ALA A 79 7.48 -0.50 -3.34
CA ALA A 79 8.12 -1.19 -4.45
C ALA A 79 9.07 -0.21 -5.18
N TYR A 80 8.60 0.99 -5.49
CA TYR A 80 9.46 2.04 -6.07
C TYR A 80 10.65 2.36 -5.16
N PHE A 81 10.40 2.55 -3.85
CA PHE A 81 11.47 2.77 -2.86
C PHE A 81 12.53 1.67 -2.93
N THR A 82 12.10 0.41 -2.89
CA THR A 82 12.99 -0.74 -2.78
C THR A 82 13.79 -0.95 -4.07
N TYR A 83 13.09 -1.10 -5.19
CA TYR A 83 13.72 -1.57 -6.43
C TYR A 83 14.27 -0.44 -7.29
N SER A 84 13.63 0.73 -7.29
CA SER A 84 14.01 1.85 -8.16
C SER A 84 14.92 2.86 -7.48
N LEU A 85 14.87 2.99 -6.14
CA LEU A 85 15.69 3.95 -5.40
C LEU A 85 16.81 3.27 -4.62
N ALA A 86 16.45 2.42 -3.64
CA ALA A 86 17.40 1.80 -2.71
C ALA A 86 18.36 0.83 -3.41
N GLN A 87 17.85 -0.05 -4.30
CA GLN A 87 18.71 -0.99 -5.03
C GLN A 87 19.43 -0.37 -6.23
N ALA A 88 18.95 0.74 -6.77
CA ALA A 88 19.55 1.37 -7.96
C ALA A 88 20.94 1.98 -7.68
N HIS A 89 21.20 2.39 -6.43
CA HIS A 89 22.44 3.04 -6.03
C HIS A 89 23.28 2.09 -5.17
N LYS A 90 24.19 1.34 -5.79
CA LYS A 90 25.12 0.45 -5.08
C LYS A 90 25.94 1.28 -4.06
N GLY A 91 25.69 1.07 -2.77
CA GLY A 91 26.40 1.73 -1.66
C GLY A 91 25.62 2.83 -0.94
N MET A 92 24.40 3.16 -1.39
CA MET A 92 23.52 4.08 -0.67
C MET A 92 22.85 3.34 0.50
N ASP A 93 22.99 3.89 1.71
CA ASP A 93 22.26 3.39 2.86
C ASP A 93 20.75 3.61 2.65
N TYR A 94 19.91 2.65 3.07
CA TYR A 94 18.45 2.80 3.02
C TYR A 94 17.99 4.05 3.77
N HIS A 95 18.83 4.53 4.71
CA HIS A 95 18.58 5.76 5.42
C HIS A 95 18.50 6.98 4.50
N VAL A 96 19.38 7.08 3.51
CA VAL A 96 19.41 8.17 2.52
C VAL A 96 18.18 8.10 1.62
N ALA A 97 17.71 6.90 1.28
CA ALA A 97 16.48 6.73 0.52
C ALA A 97 15.25 7.23 1.31
N PHE A 98 15.21 7.04 2.63
CA PHE A 98 14.14 7.57 3.48
C PHE A 98 14.15 9.10 3.56
N SER A 99 15.30 9.77 3.42
CA SER A 99 15.39 11.22 3.32
C SER A 99 14.54 11.77 2.15
N ALA A 100 14.55 11.09 1.00
CA ALA A 100 13.73 11.46 -0.15
C ALA A 100 12.22 11.29 0.13
N VAL A 101 11.82 10.19 0.80
CA VAL A 101 10.43 9.94 1.21
C VAL A 101 9.96 10.99 2.20
N PHE A 102 10.80 11.33 3.19
CA PHE A 102 10.50 12.31 4.23
C PHE A 102 10.27 13.70 3.66
N ILE A 103 11.18 14.19 2.80
CA ILE A 103 11.00 15.50 2.15
C ILE A 103 9.80 15.49 1.21
N SER A 104 9.57 14.43 0.45
CA SER A 104 8.36 14.29 -0.37
C SER A 104 7.09 14.37 0.48
N ALA A 105 7.07 13.76 1.67
CA ALA A 105 5.92 13.81 2.58
C ALA A 105 5.68 15.23 3.11
N ILE A 106 6.74 15.96 3.48
CA ILE A 106 6.65 17.38 3.88
C ILE A 106 6.08 18.21 2.73
N LEU A 107 6.64 18.07 1.53
CA LEU A 107 6.15 18.77 0.34
C LEU A 107 4.69 18.42 0.04
N PHE A 108 4.30 17.16 0.21
CA PHE A 108 2.93 16.72 0.01
C PHE A 108 1.96 17.33 1.03
N VAL A 109 2.36 17.41 2.31
CA VAL A 109 1.57 18.10 3.35
C VAL A 109 1.41 19.57 3.00
N LEU A 110 2.50 20.26 2.66
CA LEU A 110 2.46 21.67 2.25
C LEU A 110 1.55 21.88 1.04
N LEU A 111 1.67 21.05 0.01
CA LEU A 111 0.80 21.09 -1.16
C LEU A 111 -0.66 20.79 -0.81
N SER A 112 -0.91 19.87 0.10
CA SER A 112 -2.26 19.52 0.55
C SER A 112 -2.94 20.63 1.35
N LEU A 113 -2.18 21.50 2.01
CA LEU A 113 -2.68 22.70 2.69
C LEU A 113 -3.01 23.84 1.72
N THR A 114 -2.62 23.74 0.45
CA THR A 114 -2.86 24.77 -0.57
C THR A 114 -3.95 24.35 -1.56
N PRO A 115 -4.63 25.30 -2.22
CA PRO A 115 -5.56 25.00 -3.31
C PRO A 115 -4.87 24.42 -4.56
N LEU A 116 -3.54 24.32 -4.56
CA LEU A 116 -2.78 23.74 -5.67
C LEU A 116 -3.15 22.27 -5.87
N ARG A 117 -3.46 21.52 -4.80
CA ARG A 117 -3.91 20.12 -4.89
C ARG A 117 -5.15 19.97 -5.77
N SER A 118 -6.19 20.79 -5.57
CA SER A 118 -7.43 20.68 -6.37
C SER A 118 -7.20 21.08 -7.82
N LYS A 119 -6.41 22.14 -8.07
CA LYS A 119 -6.02 22.56 -9.42
C LYS A 119 -5.22 21.48 -10.16
N LEU A 120 -4.29 20.83 -9.47
CA LEU A 120 -3.47 19.75 -10.05
C LEU A 120 -4.35 18.54 -10.38
N ILE A 121 -5.32 18.20 -9.52
CA ILE A 121 -6.29 17.13 -9.79
C ILE A 121 -7.17 17.43 -11.00
N GLN A 122 -7.61 18.69 -11.17
CA GLN A 122 -8.41 19.12 -12.31
C GLN A 122 -7.60 19.18 -13.62
N ALA A 123 -6.30 19.48 -13.53
CA ALA A 123 -5.42 19.54 -14.69
C ALA A 123 -5.08 18.16 -15.28
N ILE A 124 -5.18 17.08 -14.49
CA ILE A 124 -4.88 15.72 -14.98
C ILE A 124 -6.07 15.19 -15.79
N PRO A 125 -5.88 14.83 -17.07
CA PRO A 125 -6.89 14.16 -17.88
C PRO A 125 -7.33 12.84 -17.24
N HIS A 126 -8.61 12.49 -17.36
CA HIS A 126 -9.15 11.23 -16.83
C HIS A 126 -8.35 10.00 -17.32
N ASN A 127 -7.91 10.01 -18.58
CA ASN A 127 -7.08 8.96 -19.16
C ASN A 127 -5.75 8.76 -18.42
N LEU A 128 -5.07 9.84 -18.02
CA LEU A 128 -3.83 9.75 -17.24
C LEU A 128 -4.09 9.21 -15.84
N LYS A 129 -5.21 9.60 -15.20
CA LYS A 129 -5.59 9.07 -13.88
C LYS A 129 -5.74 7.54 -13.91
N HIS A 130 -6.39 7.01 -14.95
CA HIS A 130 -6.51 5.56 -15.13
C HIS A 130 -5.18 4.89 -15.46
N ALA A 131 -4.35 5.51 -16.31
CA ALA A 131 -3.04 4.98 -16.70
C ALA A 131 -2.07 4.86 -15.51
N ILE A 132 -2.09 5.81 -14.57
CA ILE A 132 -1.24 5.77 -13.36
C ILE A 132 -1.56 4.54 -12.51
N GLY A 133 -2.85 4.29 -12.25
CA GLY A 133 -3.28 3.10 -11.50
C GLY A 133 -2.90 1.80 -12.20
N ALA A 134 -3.13 1.71 -13.51
CA ALA A 134 -2.77 0.54 -14.31
C ALA A 134 -1.24 0.29 -14.33
N GLY A 135 -0.43 1.34 -14.50
CA GLY A 135 1.03 1.25 -14.54
C GLY A 135 1.63 0.80 -13.21
N ILE A 136 1.17 1.36 -12.08
CA ILE A 136 1.61 0.94 -10.75
C ILE A 136 1.18 -0.50 -10.47
N GLY A 137 -0.06 -0.87 -10.81
CA GLY A 137 -0.56 -2.24 -10.66
C GLY A 137 0.27 -3.26 -11.46
N LEU A 138 0.56 -2.96 -12.73
CA LEU A 138 1.39 -3.81 -13.59
C LEU A 138 2.83 -3.91 -13.06
N PHE A 139 3.39 -2.81 -12.55
CA PHE A 139 4.73 -2.79 -11.95
C PHE A 139 4.79 -3.69 -10.71
N ILE A 140 3.84 -3.57 -9.78
CA ILE A 140 3.78 -4.42 -8.58
C ILE A 140 3.56 -5.89 -8.97
N ALA A 141 2.69 -6.16 -9.94
CA ALA A 141 2.46 -7.51 -10.45
C ALA A 141 3.75 -8.13 -11.02
N PHE A 142 4.49 -7.37 -11.83
CA PHE A 142 5.78 -7.79 -12.37
C PHE A 142 6.81 -8.09 -11.27
N ILE A 143 6.89 -7.25 -10.25
CA ILE A 143 7.73 -7.53 -9.07
C ILE A 143 7.29 -8.82 -8.38
N GLY A 144 5.99 -9.04 -8.17
CA GLY A 144 5.47 -10.29 -7.59
C GLY A 144 5.88 -11.53 -8.41
N LEU A 145 5.80 -11.45 -9.74
CA LEU A 145 6.27 -12.52 -10.63
C LEU A 145 7.79 -12.75 -10.54
N ARG A 146 8.58 -11.69 -10.34
CA ARG A 146 10.02 -11.77 -10.12
C ARG A 146 10.37 -12.42 -8.78
N LEU A 147 9.70 -12.03 -7.69
CA LEU A 147 9.95 -12.56 -6.35
C LEU A 147 9.59 -14.04 -6.21
N THR A 148 8.59 -14.49 -6.96
CA THR A 148 8.14 -15.89 -6.97
C THR A 148 8.97 -16.77 -7.90
N GLY A 149 9.87 -16.20 -8.69
CA GLY A 149 10.65 -16.93 -9.69
C GLY A 149 9.87 -17.31 -10.95
N LEU A 150 8.62 -16.86 -11.12
CA LEU A 150 7.86 -17.01 -12.36
C LEU A 150 8.50 -16.25 -13.52
N VAL A 151 9.12 -15.12 -13.22
CA VAL A 151 9.86 -14.29 -14.17
C VAL A 151 11.32 -14.19 -13.72
N GLN A 152 12.25 -14.39 -14.65
CA GLN A 152 13.69 -14.28 -14.41
C GLN A 152 14.36 -13.34 -15.41
N ALA A 153 15.58 -12.90 -15.07
CA ALA A 153 16.38 -12.06 -15.95
C ALA A 153 16.91 -12.89 -17.11
N ASN A 154 16.85 -12.35 -18.30
CA ASN A 154 17.47 -12.95 -19.47
C ASN A 154 18.38 -11.91 -20.13
N PRO A 155 19.66 -12.19 -20.39
CA PRO A 155 20.58 -11.24 -21.01
C PRO A 155 20.14 -10.76 -22.40
N SER A 156 19.38 -11.58 -23.13
CA SER A 156 18.94 -11.31 -24.50
C SER A 156 17.57 -10.65 -24.59
N THR A 157 16.64 -10.97 -23.68
CA THR A 157 15.25 -10.46 -23.73
C THR A 157 14.86 -9.61 -22.52
N PHE A 158 15.78 -9.39 -21.57
CA PHE A 158 15.58 -8.78 -20.25
C PHE A 158 14.62 -9.54 -19.31
N VAL A 159 13.65 -10.25 -19.87
CA VAL A 159 12.58 -11.00 -19.20
C VAL A 159 12.48 -12.38 -19.84
N ALA A 160 12.52 -13.44 -19.03
CA ALA A 160 12.20 -14.79 -19.45
C ALA A 160 11.31 -15.48 -18.41
N LEU A 161 10.62 -16.53 -18.85
CA LEU A 161 9.91 -17.43 -17.95
C LEU A 161 10.92 -18.16 -17.07
N GLY A 162 10.64 -18.24 -15.77
CA GLY A 162 11.44 -19.01 -14.84
C GLY A 162 11.20 -20.52 -14.94
N ASN A 163 11.91 -21.28 -14.12
CA ASN A 163 11.74 -22.73 -14.07
C ASN A 163 10.40 -23.10 -13.39
N LEU A 164 9.38 -23.44 -14.19
CA LEU A 164 8.06 -23.84 -13.71
C LEU A 164 8.06 -25.12 -12.88
N HIS A 165 9.10 -25.94 -12.97
CA HIS A 165 9.23 -27.18 -12.18
C HIS A 165 9.89 -26.92 -10.83
N ALA A 166 10.36 -25.70 -10.56
CA ALA A 166 10.93 -25.37 -9.27
C ALA A 166 9.84 -25.40 -8.18
N PRO A 167 10.07 -26.03 -7.02
CA PRO A 167 9.08 -26.14 -5.95
C PRO A 167 8.49 -24.79 -5.50
N LEU A 168 9.32 -23.74 -5.44
CA LEU A 168 8.89 -22.38 -5.09
C LEU A 168 7.93 -21.76 -6.12
N VAL A 169 8.17 -22.01 -7.41
CA VAL A 169 7.32 -21.48 -8.49
C VAL A 169 5.97 -22.19 -8.51
N ILE A 170 5.97 -23.51 -8.32
CA ILE A 170 4.75 -24.31 -8.18
C ILE A 170 3.94 -23.82 -6.98
N LEU A 171 4.60 -23.64 -5.83
CA LEU A 171 3.96 -23.13 -4.62
C LEU A 171 3.36 -21.73 -4.83
N ALA A 172 4.04 -20.86 -5.56
CA ALA A 172 3.52 -19.53 -5.90
C ALA A 172 2.26 -19.59 -6.78
N VAL A 173 2.25 -20.46 -7.81
CA VAL A 173 1.08 -20.65 -8.68
C VAL A 173 -0.09 -21.24 -7.90
N VAL A 174 0.16 -22.29 -7.11
CA VAL A 174 -0.88 -22.90 -6.25
C VAL A 174 -1.42 -21.89 -5.25
N GLY A 175 -0.55 -21.12 -4.59
CA GLY A 175 -0.96 -20.08 -3.66
C GLY A 175 -1.77 -18.96 -4.31
N LEU A 176 -1.40 -18.54 -5.53
CA LEU A 176 -2.15 -17.60 -6.33
C LEU A 176 -3.55 -18.13 -6.64
N VAL A 177 -3.67 -19.39 -7.09
CA VAL A 177 -4.96 -20.03 -7.38
C VAL A 177 -5.83 -20.13 -6.13
N ILE A 178 -5.30 -20.57 -4.99
CA ILE A 178 -6.02 -20.63 -3.72
C ILE A 178 -6.56 -19.25 -3.34
N THR A 179 -5.71 -18.24 -3.46
CA THR A 179 -6.07 -16.86 -3.11
C THR A 179 -7.15 -16.32 -4.05
N LEU A 180 -7.05 -16.59 -5.36
CA LEU A 180 -8.07 -16.24 -6.34
C LEU A 180 -9.42 -16.92 -6.04
N ILE A 181 -9.40 -18.20 -5.68
CA ILE A 181 -10.62 -18.93 -5.28
C ILE A 181 -11.29 -18.24 -4.08
N PHE A 182 -10.53 -17.91 -3.03
CA PHE A 182 -11.09 -17.21 -1.86
C PHE A 182 -11.58 -15.80 -2.19
N MET A 183 -10.93 -15.10 -3.12
CA MET A 183 -11.41 -13.80 -3.59
C MET A 183 -12.72 -13.92 -4.38
N VAL A 184 -12.84 -14.91 -5.27
CA VAL A 184 -14.08 -15.16 -6.04
C VAL A 184 -15.23 -15.56 -5.12
N LEU A 185 -14.94 -16.31 -4.05
CA LEU A 185 -15.91 -16.67 -3.02
C LEU A 185 -16.26 -15.50 -2.06
N ASN A 186 -15.68 -14.31 -2.27
CA ASN A 186 -15.91 -13.11 -1.45
C ASN A 186 -15.65 -13.31 0.05
N ILE A 187 -14.66 -14.13 0.40
CA ILE A 187 -14.32 -14.39 1.80
C ILE A 187 -13.57 -13.15 2.37
N PRO A 188 -14.00 -12.59 3.52
CA PRO A 188 -13.30 -11.49 4.15
C PRO A 188 -11.87 -11.91 4.54
N GLY A 189 -10.87 -11.16 4.09
CA GLY A 189 -9.47 -11.51 4.30
C GLY A 189 -8.94 -12.62 3.38
N ALA A 190 -9.57 -12.86 2.23
CA ALA A 190 -9.16 -13.87 1.24
C ALA A 190 -7.65 -13.89 0.96
N LEU A 191 -7.02 -12.71 0.80
CA LEU A 191 -5.57 -12.57 0.63
C LEU A 191 -4.78 -13.15 1.82
N PHE A 192 -5.19 -12.80 3.05
CA PHE A 192 -4.53 -13.28 4.26
C PHE A 192 -4.70 -14.78 4.46
N ILE A 193 -5.92 -15.29 4.28
CA ILE A 193 -6.22 -16.73 4.39
C ILE A 193 -5.48 -17.51 3.30
N GLY A 194 -5.41 -16.97 2.08
CA GLY A 194 -4.64 -17.56 0.97
C GLY A 194 -3.15 -17.66 1.28
N MET A 195 -2.55 -16.63 1.88
CA MET A 195 -1.15 -16.69 2.34
C MET A 195 -0.95 -17.71 3.46
N LEU A 196 -1.86 -17.81 4.43
CA LEU A 196 -1.77 -18.83 5.49
C LEU A 196 -1.87 -20.25 4.92
N ALA A 197 -2.82 -20.49 4.02
CA ALA A 197 -2.98 -21.78 3.35
C ALA A 197 -1.73 -22.14 2.54
N THR A 198 -1.18 -21.19 1.78
CA THR A 198 0.05 -21.37 1.01
C THR A 198 1.25 -21.64 1.94
N GLY A 199 1.36 -20.91 3.04
CA GLY A 199 2.41 -21.12 4.06
C GLY A 199 2.30 -22.49 4.73
N LEU A 200 1.09 -23.00 4.96
CA LEU A 200 0.87 -24.34 5.50
C LEU A 200 1.29 -25.43 4.51
N ILE A 201 0.95 -25.27 3.22
CA ILE A 201 1.42 -26.16 2.15
C ILE A 201 2.95 -26.12 2.08
N ALA A 202 3.54 -24.93 2.15
CA ALA A 202 5.00 -24.75 2.15
C ALA A 202 5.68 -25.43 3.34
N PHE A 203 5.04 -25.42 4.50
CA PHE A 203 5.52 -26.13 5.69
C PHE A 203 5.50 -27.65 5.49
N PHE A 204 4.38 -28.21 5.03
CA PHE A 204 4.27 -29.66 4.79
C PHE A 204 5.13 -30.17 3.63
N THR A 205 5.39 -29.32 2.64
CA THR A 205 6.29 -29.64 1.51
C THR A 205 7.76 -29.42 1.84
N GLY A 206 8.10 -29.05 3.08
CA GLY A 206 9.48 -28.87 3.55
C GLY A 206 10.18 -27.63 3.00
N GLN A 207 9.44 -26.66 2.44
CA GLN A 207 10.00 -25.43 1.87
C GLN A 207 10.23 -24.33 2.92
N ILE A 208 9.68 -24.48 4.13
CA ILE A 208 9.86 -23.55 5.25
C ILE A 208 10.50 -24.28 6.43
N HIS A 209 11.63 -23.75 6.92
CA HIS A 209 12.28 -24.22 8.14
C HIS A 209 12.26 -23.14 9.21
N PHE A 210 11.72 -23.46 10.39
CA PHE A 210 11.70 -22.55 11.54
C PHE A 210 13.02 -22.63 12.31
N THR A 211 14.08 -22.02 11.77
CA THR A 211 15.42 -22.02 12.37
C THR A 211 15.56 -21.08 13.59
N LYS A 212 14.60 -20.18 13.85
CA LYS A 212 14.64 -19.20 14.94
C LYS A 212 13.49 -19.30 15.96
N GLY A 213 12.81 -20.44 16.00
CA GLY A 213 11.65 -20.68 16.89
C GLY A 213 10.32 -20.18 16.31
N ILE A 214 9.21 -20.63 16.90
CA ILE A 214 7.83 -20.34 16.45
C ILE A 214 7.37 -18.94 16.91
N VAL A 215 8.00 -18.40 17.96
CA VAL A 215 7.65 -17.09 18.55
C VAL A 215 8.93 -16.29 18.76
N SER A 216 9.05 -15.16 18.07
CA SER A 216 10.05 -14.15 18.35
C SER A 216 9.39 -12.96 19.04
N LEU A 217 9.96 -12.51 20.17
CA LEU A 217 9.53 -11.26 20.79
C LEU A 217 9.69 -10.11 19.79
N PRO A 218 8.69 -9.23 19.62
CA PRO A 218 8.84 -8.05 18.79
C PRO A 218 9.93 -7.18 19.41
N THR A 219 11.07 -7.07 18.73
CA THR A 219 12.09 -6.11 19.11
C THR A 219 11.57 -4.72 18.79
N LEU A 220 11.60 -3.82 19.77
CA LEU A 220 11.41 -2.41 19.51
C LEU A 220 12.48 -1.99 18.47
N PRO A 221 12.12 -1.19 17.45
CA PRO A 221 13.10 -0.62 16.54
C PRO A 221 14.26 -0.04 17.35
N ALA A 222 15.48 -0.50 17.10
CA ALA A 222 16.66 0.12 17.64
C ALA A 222 16.78 1.51 16.98
N GLY A 223 16.14 2.50 17.61
CA GLY A 223 16.03 3.87 17.11
C GLY A 223 14.74 4.12 16.33
N ILE A 224 13.94 5.07 16.82
CA ILE A 224 13.09 5.87 15.94
C ILE A 224 14.07 6.61 15.04
N VAL A 225 14.09 6.30 13.75
CA VAL A 225 14.87 7.08 12.79
C VAL A 225 14.13 8.41 12.59
N ALA A 226 14.27 9.30 13.57
CA ALA A 226 13.78 10.66 13.49
C ALA A 226 14.69 11.41 12.52
N TYR A 227 14.31 11.45 11.25
CA TYR A 227 15.04 12.22 10.24
C TYR A 227 14.90 13.71 10.55
N ASN A 228 16.05 14.35 10.74
CA ASN A 228 16.11 15.79 10.74
C ASN A 228 15.91 16.28 9.29
N PRO A 229 15.00 17.22 9.01
CA PRO A 229 14.82 17.76 7.66
C PRO A 229 16.10 18.35 7.07
N VAL A 230 17.00 18.89 7.90
CA VAL A 230 18.27 19.47 7.45
C VAL A 230 19.21 18.38 6.91
N THR A 231 19.35 17.26 7.61
CA THR A 231 20.18 16.15 7.13
C THR A 231 19.55 15.51 5.90
N ALA A 232 18.22 15.41 5.85
CA ALA A 232 17.51 14.86 4.71
C ALA A 232 17.69 15.71 3.43
N ILE A 233 17.67 17.05 3.54
CA ILE A 233 17.97 17.94 2.41
C ILE A 233 19.43 17.78 1.97
N GLY A 234 20.36 17.69 2.93
CA GLY A 234 21.78 17.44 2.64
C GLY A 234 21.99 16.15 1.84
N ASP A 235 21.35 15.07 2.25
CA ASP A 235 21.37 13.78 1.56
C ASP A 235 20.82 13.88 0.13
N ILE A 236 19.68 14.56 -0.05
CA ILE A 236 19.07 14.73 -1.39
C ILE A 236 19.99 15.49 -2.33
N VAL A 237 20.64 16.55 -1.83
CA VAL A 237 21.56 17.37 -2.62
C VAL A 237 22.81 16.57 -2.97
N HIS A 238 23.39 15.84 -2.00
CA HIS A 238 24.61 15.07 -2.19
C HIS A 238 24.43 13.91 -3.17
N TYR A 239 23.31 13.19 -3.07
CA TYR A 239 23.01 12.04 -3.92
C TYR A 239 22.16 12.37 -5.15
N GLY A 240 21.82 13.65 -5.37
CA GLY A 240 21.05 14.10 -6.54
C GLY A 240 19.61 13.54 -6.61
N LEU A 241 18.97 13.31 -5.46
CA LEU A 241 17.68 12.60 -5.36
C LEU A 241 16.44 13.43 -5.73
N TYR A 242 16.61 14.56 -6.41
CA TYR A 242 15.50 15.45 -6.80
C TYR A 242 14.43 14.72 -7.63
N GLY A 243 14.85 13.87 -8.57
CA GLY A 243 13.95 13.07 -9.37
C GLY A 243 13.15 12.06 -8.54
N ALA A 244 13.78 11.46 -7.52
CA ALA A 244 13.09 10.53 -6.63
C ALA A 244 12.05 11.25 -5.75
N VAL A 245 12.39 12.41 -5.18
CA VAL A 245 11.45 13.24 -4.42
C VAL A 245 10.25 13.64 -5.28
N PHE A 246 10.49 14.08 -6.51
CA PHE A 246 9.43 14.45 -7.44
C PHE A 246 8.53 13.26 -7.81
N SER A 247 9.12 12.08 -8.08
CA SER A 247 8.36 10.85 -8.34
C SER A 247 7.50 10.44 -7.15
N PHE A 248 8.05 10.42 -5.92
CA PHE A 248 7.28 10.13 -4.71
C PHE A 248 6.11 11.11 -4.53
N LEU A 249 6.36 12.39 -4.78
CA LEU A 249 5.35 13.43 -4.63
C LEU A 249 4.19 13.23 -5.62
N LEU A 250 4.51 13.01 -6.91
CA LEU A 250 3.50 12.78 -7.94
C LEU A 250 2.70 11.50 -7.68
N VAL A 251 3.39 10.39 -7.40
CA VAL A 251 2.70 9.10 -7.15
C VAL A 251 1.81 9.22 -5.92
N THR A 252 2.28 9.84 -4.84
CA THR A 252 1.47 10.06 -3.62
C THR A 252 0.25 10.93 -3.91
N LEU A 253 0.40 11.98 -4.71
CA LEU A 253 -0.73 12.84 -5.10
C LEU A 253 -1.78 12.07 -5.89
N PHE A 254 -1.36 11.25 -6.85
CA PHE A 254 -2.28 10.47 -7.67
C PHE A 254 -2.94 9.35 -6.90
N ASP A 255 -2.19 8.62 -6.06
CA ASP A 255 -2.71 7.50 -5.29
C ASP A 255 -3.70 7.95 -4.21
N THR A 256 -3.38 9.02 -3.48
CA THR A 256 -4.30 9.61 -2.49
C THR A 256 -5.56 10.15 -3.15
N THR A 257 -5.44 10.81 -4.31
CA THR A 257 -6.60 11.30 -5.06
C THR A 257 -7.46 10.15 -5.58
N GLY A 258 -6.85 9.16 -6.23
CA GLY A 258 -7.54 7.99 -6.77
C GLY A 258 -8.27 7.21 -5.68
N THR A 259 -7.61 7.00 -4.54
CA THR A 259 -8.18 6.30 -3.38
C THR A 259 -9.35 7.06 -2.77
N ILE A 260 -9.24 8.37 -2.57
CA ILE A 260 -10.35 9.18 -2.03
C ILE A 260 -11.54 9.20 -3.00
N LEU A 261 -11.30 9.35 -4.31
CA LEU A 261 -12.38 9.33 -5.30
C LEU A 261 -13.03 7.94 -5.40
N GLY A 262 -12.23 6.87 -5.40
CA GLY A 262 -12.69 5.50 -5.50
C GLY A 262 -13.46 5.06 -4.26
N LEU A 263 -12.84 5.13 -3.09
CA LEU A 263 -13.47 4.76 -1.83
C LEU A 263 -14.61 5.72 -1.47
N GLY A 264 -14.46 7.02 -1.73
CA GLY A 264 -15.50 8.01 -1.46
C GLY A 264 -16.76 7.78 -2.28
N LYS A 265 -16.63 7.39 -3.56
CA LYS A 265 -17.77 7.00 -4.40
C LYS A 265 -18.41 5.69 -3.92
N GLN A 266 -17.59 4.69 -3.58
CA GLN A 266 -18.08 3.37 -3.16
C GLN A 266 -18.74 3.40 -1.78
N ALA A 267 -18.21 4.21 -0.86
CA ALA A 267 -18.75 4.41 0.48
C ALA A 267 -19.88 5.45 0.53
N GLY A 268 -20.24 6.07 -0.60
CA GLY A 268 -21.28 7.11 -0.67
C GLY A 268 -20.91 8.40 0.08
N LEU A 269 -19.62 8.65 0.31
CA LEU A 269 -19.09 9.81 1.03
C LEU A 269 -18.85 11.03 0.12
N MET A 270 -18.83 10.80 -1.20
CA MET A 270 -18.82 11.87 -2.19
C MET A 270 -20.25 12.25 -2.57
N GLU A 271 -20.85 13.18 -1.82
CA GLU A 271 -22.06 13.87 -2.27
C GLU A 271 -21.71 14.76 -3.48
N GLY A 272 -22.13 14.32 -4.65
CA GLY A 272 -22.03 15.06 -5.89
C GLY A 272 -23.24 14.74 -6.76
N MET A 273 -24.36 15.40 -6.47
CA MET A 273 -25.42 15.76 -7.44
C MET A 273 -25.74 14.69 -8.49
N TYR A 274 -26.65 13.75 -8.16
CA TYR A 274 -27.38 13.02 -9.20
C TYR A 274 -28.40 13.98 -9.82
N CYS A 275 -28.05 14.58 -10.97
CA CYS A 275 -29.01 15.26 -11.81
C CYS A 275 -29.86 14.20 -12.54
N HIS A 276 -31.15 14.14 -12.24
CA HIS A 276 -32.10 13.33 -13.00
C HIS A 276 -32.65 14.16 -14.18
N GLY A 277 -32.54 13.60 -15.39
CA GLY A 277 -33.26 14.08 -16.58
C GLY A 277 -32.58 15.21 -17.37
N PRO A 278 -33.07 15.48 -18.60
CA PRO A 278 -32.44 16.41 -19.55
C PRO A 278 -32.53 17.90 -19.16
N THR A 279 -33.19 18.23 -18.05
CA THR A 279 -33.48 19.61 -17.62
C THR A 279 -32.59 20.14 -16.49
N GLY A 280 -31.57 19.39 -16.05
CA GLY A 280 -30.47 19.94 -15.24
C GLY A 280 -30.84 20.46 -13.85
N HIS A 281 -31.97 20.06 -13.28
CA HIS A 281 -32.31 20.39 -11.89
C HIS A 281 -31.62 19.41 -10.94
N CYS A 282 -30.60 19.89 -10.25
CA CYS A 282 -29.89 19.14 -9.22
C CYS A 282 -30.39 19.61 -7.83
N SER A 283 -31.00 18.71 -7.08
CA SER A 283 -31.42 18.96 -5.69
C SER A 283 -30.65 18.07 -4.70
N PRO A 284 -30.35 18.56 -3.49
CA PRO A 284 -29.76 17.74 -2.43
C PRO A 284 -30.84 16.82 -1.86
N THR A 285 -30.94 15.58 -2.35
CA THR A 285 -31.91 14.61 -1.82
C THR A 285 -31.28 13.70 -0.77
N ARG A 286 -31.84 13.78 0.45
CA ARG A 286 -31.88 12.64 1.39
C ARG A 286 -32.44 11.43 0.65
N ARG A 287 -31.78 10.27 0.73
CA ARG A 287 -32.33 9.02 0.18
C ARG A 287 -33.72 8.73 0.78
N PRO A 288 -34.72 8.35 -0.03
CA PRO A 288 -35.87 7.61 0.46
C PRO A 288 -35.48 6.12 0.58
N HIS A 289 -35.78 5.57 1.77
CA HIS A 289 -35.89 4.16 2.18
C HIS A 289 -34.87 3.13 1.66
#